data_AF-A0A2V6ISQ6-F1
#
_entry.id   AF-A0A2V6ISQ6-F1
#
_cell.length_a   1.000
_cell.length_b   1.000
_cell.length_c   1.000
_cell.angle_alpha   90.00
_cell.angle_beta   90.00
_cell.angle_gamma   90.00
#
_symmetry.space_group_name_H-M   'P 1'
#
loop_
_entity.id
_entity.type
_entity.pdbx_description
1 polymer ?
#
loop_
_entity_poly.entity_id
_entity_poly.type
_entity_poly.pdbx_seq_one_letter_code
_entity_poly.pdbx_strand_id
1 'polypeptide(L)'
;AIINAALAKRYWPNEDPIGKRIDIGASVMKEKWATIIGIVGNVRHRGLDYDALPEYYMPITQTPNSQAVLVVRSAQDPGSMISAIRTALREVDPAQPIAHVRTLEQVVADSVAPRRLSIWLLGLFAALALALASIGIYGVMSFLVVQRTHELGVRMALGAQRHDILRLVVGHAAKLILSGTLIGLAFAFATTHLLAAMLYHVSPRDLSTFAFVTVVLGAIALVASYIPTSRVIRTDPMLALTHTA
;
A
#
# COMPACT_ATOMS: atom_id res chain seq x y z
N ALA A 1 -10.47 36.06 -12.76
CA ALA A 1 -10.20 34.76 -12.12
C ALA A 1 -9.75 33.75 -13.16
N ILE A 2 -8.80 32.90 -12.82
CA ILE A 2 -8.48 31.68 -13.58
C ILE A 2 -9.02 30.51 -12.75
N ILE A 3 -9.67 29.53 -13.36
CA ILE A 3 -10.23 28.38 -12.63
C ILE A 3 -9.52 27.09 -13.03
N ASN A 4 -9.56 26.06 -12.19
CA ASN A 4 -9.06 24.74 -12.59
C ASN A 4 -10.14 23.93 -13.36
N ALA A 5 -9.69 22.89 -14.07
CA ALA A 5 -10.57 22.04 -14.85
C ALA A 5 -11.66 21.33 -14.01
N ALA A 6 -11.39 21.03 -12.73
CA ALA A 6 -12.36 20.43 -11.81
C ALA A 6 -13.54 21.38 -11.53
N LEU A 7 -13.26 22.68 -11.31
CA LEU A 7 -14.29 23.70 -11.13
C LEU A 7 -15.11 23.89 -12.41
N ALA A 8 -14.43 24.01 -13.55
CA ALA A 8 -15.07 24.14 -14.86
C ALA A 8 -16.04 22.98 -15.13
N LYS A 9 -15.58 21.74 -14.97
CA LYS A 9 -16.38 20.52 -15.18
C LYS A 9 -17.58 20.44 -14.25
N ARG A 10 -17.44 20.91 -13.00
CA ARG A 10 -18.49 20.81 -11.98
C ARG A 10 -19.63 21.79 -12.21
N TYR A 11 -19.32 23.04 -12.57
CA TYR A 11 -20.31 24.12 -12.64
C TYR A 11 -20.76 24.45 -14.06
N TRP A 12 -19.96 24.11 -15.08
CA TRP A 12 -20.29 24.29 -16.50
C TRP A 12 -20.06 23.00 -17.29
N PRO A 13 -20.80 21.91 -16.98
CA PRO A 13 -20.70 20.69 -17.77
C PRO A 13 -21.15 20.98 -19.21
N ASN A 14 -20.27 20.73 -20.18
CA ASN A 14 -20.50 20.93 -21.62
C ASN A 14 -20.70 22.39 -22.05
N GLU A 15 -20.34 23.37 -21.23
CA GLU A 15 -20.38 24.79 -21.58
C GLU A 15 -19.01 25.44 -21.40
N ASP A 16 -18.72 26.48 -22.20
CA ASP A 16 -17.52 27.30 -21.99
C ASP A 16 -17.71 28.21 -20.76
N PRO A 17 -16.88 28.08 -19.71
CA PRO A 17 -16.94 28.95 -18.54
C PRO A 17 -16.29 30.32 -18.76
N ILE A 18 -15.54 30.52 -19.86
CA ILE A 18 -14.83 31.79 -20.12
C ILE A 18 -15.84 32.92 -20.33
N GLY A 19 -15.57 34.09 -19.74
CA GLY A 19 -16.45 35.26 -19.78
C GLY A 19 -17.60 35.24 -18.76
N LYS A 20 -17.88 34.09 -18.13
CA LYS A 20 -18.86 33.99 -17.03
C LYS A 20 -18.28 34.51 -15.73
N ARG A 21 -19.15 34.76 -14.73
CA ARG A 21 -18.76 35.31 -13.43
C ARG A 21 -18.94 34.30 -12.31
N ILE A 22 -18.03 34.32 -11.34
CA ILE A 22 -18.13 33.59 -10.08
C ILE A 22 -18.28 34.57 -8.92
N ASP A 23 -19.08 34.16 -7.94
CA ASP A 23 -19.17 34.82 -6.64
C ASP A 23 -18.02 34.32 -5.75
N ILE A 24 -17.16 35.24 -5.35
CA ILE A 24 -15.96 34.97 -4.53
C ILE A 24 -16.10 35.50 -3.10
N GLY A 25 -17.30 35.96 -2.73
CA GLY A 25 -17.61 36.48 -1.40
C GLY A 25 -17.09 37.90 -1.16
N ALA A 26 -17.92 38.73 -0.51
CA ALA A 26 -17.60 40.14 -0.21
C ALA A 26 -16.56 40.33 0.91
N SER A 27 -16.20 39.27 1.64
CA SER A 27 -15.16 39.33 2.69
C SER A 27 -13.74 39.43 2.11
N VAL A 28 -13.55 38.97 0.87
CA VAL A 28 -12.24 38.93 0.20
C VAL A 28 -12.03 40.17 -0.68
N MET A 29 -13.11 40.80 -1.17
CA MET A 29 -13.04 41.92 -2.14
C MET A 29 -14.13 42.97 -1.92
N LYS A 30 -13.85 44.21 -2.33
CA LYS A 30 -14.87 45.27 -2.49
C LYS A 30 -15.96 44.89 -3.51
N GLU A 31 -15.62 44.09 -4.51
CA GLU A 31 -16.55 43.64 -5.55
C GLU A 31 -16.70 42.12 -5.50
N LYS A 32 -17.93 41.65 -5.29
CA LYS A 32 -18.25 40.25 -4.97
C LYS A 32 -18.02 39.26 -6.14
N TRP A 33 -17.89 39.79 -7.35
CA TRP A 33 -17.99 39.02 -8.59
C TRP A 33 -16.73 39.11 -9.42
N ALA A 34 -16.18 37.98 -9.81
CA ALA A 34 -15.02 37.92 -10.69
C ALA A 34 -15.33 37.20 -12.01
N THR A 35 -14.88 37.78 -13.12
CA THR A 35 -15.00 37.17 -14.46
C THR A 35 -13.92 36.10 -14.66
N ILE A 36 -14.33 34.96 -15.21
CA ILE A 36 -13.44 33.86 -15.58
C ILE A 36 -12.76 34.22 -16.90
N ILE A 37 -11.43 34.21 -16.91
CA ILE A 37 -10.61 34.59 -18.08
C ILE A 37 -9.71 33.46 -18.57
N GLY A 38 -9.73 32.30 -17.90
CA GLY A 38 -8.89 31.17 -18.28
C GLY A 38 -9.12 29.94 -17.42
N ILE A 39 -8.66 28.81 -17.94
CA ILE A 39 -8.75 27.49 -17.31
C ILE A 39 -7.34 26.89 -17.24
N VAL A 40 -6.98 26.32 -16.09
CA VAL A 40 -5.69 25.62 -15.88
C VAL A 40 -5.90 24.16 -15.48
N GLY A 41 -4.82 23.39 -15.58
CA GLY A 41 -4.79 22.00 -15.11
C GLY A 41 -5.06 21.87 -13.62
N ASN A 42 -5.53 20.69 -13.23
CA ASN A 42 -5.85 20.39 -11.83
C ASN A 42 -4.60 20.15 -10.99
N VAL A 43 -4.59 20.66 -9.75
CA VAL A 43 -3.58 20.35 -8.74
C VAL A 43 -4.24 19.55 -7.60
N ARG A 44 -3.56 18.50 -7.11
CA ARG A 44 -4.07 17.64 -6.03
C ARG A 44 -3.46 18.04 -4.69
N HIS A 45 -4.08 19.01 -4.03
CA HIS A 45 -3.57 19.55 -2.76
C HIS A 45 -3.76 18.64 -1.54
N ARG A 46 -4.76 17.73 -1.53
CA ARG A 46 -5.02 16.82 -0.40
C ARG A 46 -4.32 15.46 -0.50
N GLY A 47 -3.48 15.26 -1.50
CA GLY A 47 -2.83 13.98 -1.79
C GLY A 47 -3.34 13.33 -3.07
N LEU A 48 -2.64 12.28 -3.50
CA LEU A 48 -2.89 11.63 -4.79
C LEU A 48 -4.19 10.82 -4.85
N ASP A 49 -4.72 10.40 -3.70
CA ASP A 49 -5.92 9.56 -3.58
C ASP A 49 -7.23 10.37 -3.57
N TYR A 50 -7.15 11.69 -3.54
CA TYR A 50 -8.32 12.57 -3.61
C TYR A 50 -8.42 13.20 -5.00
N ASP A 51 -9.67 13.31 -5.47
CA ASP A 51 -9.96 14.11 -6.65
C ASP A 51 -9.53 15.56 -6.44
N ALA A 52 -9.11 16.19 -7.53
CA ALA A 52 -8.81 17.61 -7.52
C ALA A 52 -10.08 18.39 -7.18
N LEU A 53 -9.97 19.30 -6.22
CA LEU A 53 -11.09 20.11 -5.77
C LEU A 53 -11.30 21.28 -6.74
N PRO A 54 -12.53 21.82 -6.82
CA PRO A 54 -12.76 23.07 -7.51
C PRO A 54 -11.92 24.19 -6.90
N GLU A 55 -11.05 24.82 -7.71
CA GLU A 55 -10.14 25.88 -7.28
C GLU A 55 -10.15 27.05 -8.27
N TYR A 56 -9.82 28.24 -7.77
CA TYR A 56 -9.63 29.45 -8.56
C TYR A 56 -8.36 30.19 -8.13
N TYR A 57 -7.76 30.90 -9.08
CA TYR A 57 -6.55 31.68 -8.94
C TYR A 57 -6.86 33.15 -9.24
N MET A 58 -6.32 34.03 -8.40
CA MET A 58 -6.44 35.48 -8.55
C MET A 58 -5.07 36.15 -8.53
N PRO A 59 -4.91 37.26 -9.27
CA PRO A 59 -3.73 38.10 -9.12
C PRO A 59 -3.63 38.67 -7.69
N ILE A 60 -2.45 38.55 -7.09
CA ILE A 60 -2.18 39.10 -5.74
C ILE A 60 -2.38 40.63 -5.68
N THR A 61 -2.25 41.33 -6.81
CA THR A 61 -2.51 42.77 -6.92
C THR A 61 -4.00 43.13 -6.78
N GLN A 62 -4.90 42.19 -7.08
CA GLN A 62 -6.34 42.36 -6.88
C GLN A 62 -6.74 41.91 -5.48
N THR A 63 -6.19 40.79 -5.01
CA THR A 63 -6.43 40.26 -3.66
C THR A 63 -5.13 40.20 -2.85
N PRO A 64 -4.69 41.32 -2.25
CA PRO A 64 -3.50 41.33 -1.42
C PRO A 64 -3.67 40.37 -0.24
N ASN A 65 -2.70 39.48 -0.05
CA ASN A 65 -2.68 38.54 1.06
C ASN A 65 -1.37 38.73 1.83
N SER A 66 -1.48 39.11 3.10
CA SER A 66 -0.32 39.27 4.01
C SER A 66 0.34 37.94 4.38
N GLN A 67 -0.31 36.81 4.09
CA GLN A 67 0.20 35.45 4.30
C GLN A 67 0.66 34.78 2.99
N ALA A 68 1.03 35.57 1.98
CA ALA A 68 1.50 35.01 0.71
C ALA A 68 2.83 34.26 0.86
N VAL A 69 2.94 33.13 0.17
CA VAL A 69 4.19 32.35 0.08
C VAL A 69 4.85 32.66 -1.25
N LEU A 70 6.15 32.99 -1.22
CA LEU A 70 6.95 33.16 -2.41
C LEU A 70 7.41 31.80 -2.93
N VAL A 71 7.02 31.45 -4.16
CA VAL A 71 7.47 30.24 -4.85
C VAL A 71 8.47 30.65 -5.93
N VAL A 72 9.68 30.10 -5.87
CA VAL A 72 10.75 30.38 -6.82
C VAL A 72 11.10 29.10 -7.57
N ARG A 73 11.13 29.19 -8.91
CA ARG A 73 11.60 28.11 -9.77
C ARG A 73 13.00 28.45 -10.27
N SER A 74 13.98 27.60 -9.97
CA SER A 74 15.37 27.76 -10.40
C SER A 74 15.97 26.41 -10.80
N ALA A 75 16.98 26.45 -11.66
CA ALA A 75 17.82 25.30 -11.99
C ALA A 75 19.08 25.20 -11.10
N GLN A 76 19.32 26.20 -10.23
CA GLN A 76 20.46 26.21 -9.31
C GLN A 76 20.19 25.41 -8.04
N ASP A 77 21.27 25.08 -7.32
CA ASP A 77 21.18 24.44 -6.01
C ASP A 77 20.30 25.27 -5.04
N PRO A 78 19.33 24.65 -4.36
CA PRO A 78 18.43 25.36 -3.44
C PRO A 78 19.14 26.17 -2.36
N GLY A 79 20.25 25.67 -1.81
CA GLY A 79 20.99 26.36 -0.74
C GLY A 79 21.61 27.68 -1.22
N SER A 80 22.16 27.68 -2.43
CA SER A 80 22.69 28.88 -3.07
C SER A 80 21.57 29.91 -3.37
N MET A 81 20.42 29.43 -3.86
CA MET A 81 19.28 30.27 -4.19
C MET A 81 18.64 30.91 -2.95
N ILE A 82 18.51 30.16 -1.84
CA ILE A 82 17.99 30.67 -0.58
C ILE A 82 18.87 31.82 -0.05
N SER A 83 20.19 31.67 -0.17
CA SER A 83 21.14 32.70 0.25
C SER A 83 20.97 33.98 -0.58
N ALA A 84 20.84 33.85 -1.91
CA ALA A 84 20.60 34.98 -2.81
C ALA A 84 19.27 35.68 -2.51
N ILE A 85 18.18 34.92 -2.33
CA ILE A 85 16.86 35.46 -1.97
C ILE A 85 16.91 36.20 -0.63
N ARG A 86 17.61 35.65 0.36
CA ARG A 86 17.76 36.29 1.68
C ARG A 86 18.51 37.62 1.61
N THR A 87 19.51 37.72 0.76
CA THR A 87 20.22 39.00 0.54
C THR A 87 19.31 40.01 -0.14
N ALA A 88 18.63 39.63 -1.22
CA ALA A 88 17.69 40.51 -1.92
C ALA A 88 16.53 40.97 -1.03
N LEU A 89 15.98 40.08 -0.18
CA LEU A 89 14.89 40.44 0.72
C LEU A 89 15.35 41.45 1.79
N ARG A 90 16.58 41.33 2.29
CA ARG A 90 17.14 42.26 3.27
C ARG A 90 17.34 43.67 2.71
N GLU A 91 17.58 43.82 1.41
CA GLU A 91 17.65 45.13 0.76
C GLU A 91 16.27 45.80 0.66
N VAL A 92 15.21 45.01 0.55
CA VAL A 92 13.82 45.50 0.46
C VAL A 92 13.24 45.77 1.85
N ASP A 93 13.34 44.80 2.75
CA ASP A 93 12.84 44.88 4.13
C ASP A 93 13.72 44.03 5.08
N PRO A 94 14.62 44.66 5.86
CA PRO A 94 15.46 43.97 6.81
C PRO A 94 14.71 43.29 7.97
N ALA A 95 13.49 43.75 8.28
CA ALA A 95 12.70 43.25 9.40
C ALA A 95 11.82 42.04 9.03
N GLN A 96 11.71 41.72 7.74
CA GLN A 96 10.85 40.65 7.26
C GLN A 96 11.43 39.25 7.59
N PRO A 97 10.74 38.43 8.41
CA PRO A 97 11.23 37.11 8.75
C PRO A 97 11.08 36.13 7.58
N ILE A 98 12.18 35.45 7.24
CA ILE A 98 12.13 34.30 6.32
C ILE A 98 11.89 33.04 7.14
N ALA A 99 10.65 32.60 7.20
CA ALA A 99 10.25 31.38 7.89
C ALA A 99 9.90 30.26 6.88
N HIS A 100 9.99 29.01 7.33
CA HIS A 100 9.52 27.82 6.60
C HIS A 100 10.10 27.64 5.19
N VAL A 101 11.39 27.94 5.01
CA VAL A 101 12.09 27.67 3.75
C VAL A 101 12.15 26.17 3.50
N ARG A 102 11.52 25.74 2.40
CA ARG A 102 11.44 24.34 2.00
C ARG A 102 11.57 24.21 0.50
N THR A 103 12.23 23.15 0.06
CA THR A 103 12.22 22.79 -1.36
C THR A 103 10.90 22.11 -1.71
N LEU A 104 10.52 22.12 -3.00
CA LEU A 104 9.30 21.43 -3.42
C LEU A 104 9.38 19.92 -3.15
N GLU A 105 10.58 19.33 -3.23
CA GLU A 105 10.84 17.93 -2.89
C GLU A 105 10.56 17.65 -1.41
N GLN A 106 10.91 18.57 -0.50
CA GLN A 106 10.60 18.44 0.92
C GLN A 106 9.09 18.54 1.17
N VAL A 107 8.41 19.49 0.51
CA VAL A 107 6.94 19.62 0.62
C VAL A 107 6.26 18.34 0.12
N VAL A 108 6.73 17.76 -0.97
CA VAL A 108 6.24 16.48 -1.49
C VAL A 108 6.56 15.35 -0.50
N ALA A 109 7.78 15.27 0.02
CA ALA A 109 8.18 14.22 0.96
C ALA A 109 7.33 14.21 2.23
N ASP A 110 7.06 15.38 2.81
CA ASP A 110 6.25 15.52 4.02
C ASP A 110 4.78 15.17 3.80
N SER A 111 4.26 15.40 2.59
CA SER A 111 2.90 14.98 2.23
C SER A 111 2.73 13.45 2.24
N VAL A 112 3.83 12.69 2.11
CA VAL A 112 3.84 11.22 2.09
C VAL A 112 4.38 10.63 3.40
N ALA A 113 5.03 11.43 4.25
CA ALA A 113 5.70 10.96 5.45
C ALA A 113 4.79 10.20 6.45
N PRO A 114 3.56 10.65 6.77
CA PRO A 114 2.67 9.90 7.65
C PRO A 114 2.30 8.53 7.09
N ARG A 115 2.18 8.42 5.77
CA ARG A 115 1.78 7.18 5.08
C ARG A 115 2.88 6.12 5.08
N ARG A 116 4.15 6.54 5.08
CA ARG A 116 5.30 5.61 5.13
C ARG A 116 5.33 4.79 6.42
N LEU A 117 5.07 5.41 7.56
CA LEU A 117 5.08 4.71 8.85
C LEU A 117 4.02 3.60 8.88
N SER A 118 2.80 3.89 8.44
CA SER A 118 1.73 2.90 8.36
C SER A 118 2.07 1.74 7.41
N ILE A 119 2.69 2.02 6.25
CA ILE A 119 3.13 0.98 5.32
C ILE A 119 4.19 0.08 5.97
N TRP A 120 5.17 0.66 6.67
CA TRP A 120 6.19 -0.11 7.37
C TRP A 120 5.63 -0.98 8.49
N LEU A 121 4.74 -0.44 9.32
CA LEU A 121 4.09 -1.20 10.39
C LEU A 121 3.22 -2.33 9.84
N LEU A 122 2.44 -2.05 8.80
CA LEU A 122 1.59 -3.06 8.17
C LEU A 122 2.43 -4.15 7.50
N GLY A 123 3.54 -3.77 6.84
CA GLY A 123 4.51 -4.71 6.29
C GLY A 123 5.15 -5.60 7.36
N LEU A 124 5.52 -5.02 8.51
CA LEU A 124 6.06 -5.78 9.64
C LEU A 124 5.03 -6.77 10.21
N PHE A 125 3.79 -6.34 10.43
CA PHE A 125 2.72 -7.23 10.90
C PHE A 125 2.40 -8.33 9.90
N ALA A 126 2.38 -8.02 8.59
CA ALA A 126 2.19 -9.02 7.56
C ALA A 126 3.33 -10.06 7.57
N ALA A 127 4.58 -9.62 7.72
CA ALA A 127 5.73 -10.52 7.83
C ALA A 127 5.67 -11.41 9.08
N LEU A 128 5.28 -10.86 10.23
CA LEU A 128 5.09 -11.63 11.47
C LEU A 128 3.95 -12.63 11.35
N ALA A 129 2.81 -12.22 10.79
CA ALA A 129 1.67 -13.11 10.55
C ALA A 129 2.06 -14.26 9.61
N LEU A 130 2.82 -13.97 8.55
CA LEU A 130 3.34 -14.97 7.63
C LEU A 130 4.28 -15.96 8.34
N ALA A 131 5.19 -15.47 9.19
CA ALA A 131 6.09 -16.32 9.96
C ALA A 131 5.32 -17.22 10.93
N LEU A 132 4.36 -16.67 11.68
CA LEU A 132 3.52 -17.43 12.61
C LEU A 132 2.69 -18.49 11.89
N ALA A 133 2.07 -18.14 10.76
CA ALA A 133 1.33 -19.08 9.93
C ALA A 133 2.23 -20.22 9.43
N SER A 134 3.45 -19.88 8.99
CA SER A 134 4.44 -20.84 8.50
C SER A 134 4.87 -21.83 9.58
N ILE A 135 5.15 -21.34 10.80
CA ILE A 135 5.49 -22.17 11.95
C ILE A 135 4.31 -23.08 12.33
N GLY A 136 3.08 -22.54 12.36
CA GLY A 136 1.87 -23.31 12.66
C GLY A 136 1.62 -24.43 11.64
N ILE A 137 1.73 -24.13 10.34
CA ILE A 137 1.60 -25.13 9.27
C ILE A 137 2.67 -26.22 9.44
N TYR A 138 3.92 -25.84 9.71
CA TYR A 138 4.99 -26.80 9.93
C TYR A 138 4.70 -27.71 11.14
N GLY A 139 4.27 -27.13 12.27
CA GLY A 139 3.93 -27.88 13.47
C GLY A 139 2.79 -28.87 13.25
N VAL A 140 1.68 -28.43 12.67
CA VAL A 140 0.51 -29.28 12.40
C VAL A 140 0.84 -30.37 11.39
N MET A 141 1.54 -30.04 10.29
CA MET A 141 1.90 -31.03 9.27
C MET A 141 2.90 -32.06 9.80
N SER A 142 3.93 -31.62 10.52
CA SER A 142 4.90 -32.53 11.13
C SER A 142 4.22 -33.45 12.14
N PHE A 143 3.29 -32.93 12.95
CA PHE A 143 2.53 -33.74 13.90
C PHE A 143 1.66 -34.80 13.20
N LEU A 144 0.91 -34.41 12.16
CA LEU A 144 0.07 -35.34 11.40
C LEU A 144 0.87 -36.45 10.71
N VAL A 145 2.07 -36.13 10.20
CA VAL A 145 2.96 -37.13 9.59
C VAL A 145 3.49 -38.09 10.65
N VAL A 146 3.93 -37.58 11.81
CA VAL A 146 4.42 -38.41 12.92
C VAL A 146 3.32 -39.35 13.42
N GLN A 147 2.08 -38.87 13.57
CA GLN A 147 0.97 -39.70 14.04
C GLN A 147 0.64 -40.85 13.10
N ARG A 148 0.95 -40.73 11.80
CA ARG A 148 0.76 -41.79 10.80
C ARG A 148 1.97 -42.69 10.60
N THR A 149 3.09 -42.46 11.29
CA THR A 149 4.32 -43.28 11.14
C THR A 149 4.09 -44.77 11.37
N HIS A 150 3.25 -45.15 12.33
CA HIS A 150 2.92 -46.56 12.61
C HIS A 150 2.19 -47.24 11.43
N GLU A 151 1.21 -46.58 10.82
CA GLU A 151 0.52 -47.09 9.62
C GLU A 151 1.46 -47.19 8.41
N LEU A 152 2.33 -46.19 8.24
CA LEU A 152 3.31 -46.16 7.16
C LEU A 152 4.36 -47.27 7.33
N GLY A 153 4.77 -47.57 8.57
CA GLY A 153 5.67 -48.66 8.93
C GLY A 153 5.08 -50.04 8.62
N VAL A 154 3.82 -50.28 8.99
CA VAL A 154 3.11 -51.54 8.66
C VAL A 154 2.99 -51.72 7.14
N ARG A 155 2.65 -50.66 6.38
CA ARG A 155 2.59 -50.74 4.91
C ARG A 155 3.96 -51.01 4.27
N MET A 156 5.04 -50.44 4.79
CA MET A 156 6.40 -50.78 4.33
C MET A 156 6.75 -52.23 4.60
N ALA A 157 6.39 -52.76 5.77
CA ALA A 157 6.61 -54.17 6.12
C ALA A 157 5.83 -55.14 5.20
N LEU A 158 4.68 -54.70 4.68
CA LEU A 158 3.87 -55.42 3.67
C LEU A 158 4.39 -55.25 2.22
N GLY A 159 5.51 -54.55 2.02
CA GLY A 159 6.18 -54.43 0.70
C GLY A 159 5.81 -53.17 -0.10
N ALA A 160 5.14 -52.18 0.48
CA ALA A 160 4.84 -50.93 -0.22
C ALA A 160 6.13 -50.18 -0.61
N GLN A 161 6.21 -49.70 -1.85
CA GLN A 161 7.35 -48.89 -2.30
C GLN A 161 7.34 -47.53 -1.61
N ARG A 162 8.55 -47.01 -1.33
CA ARG A 162 8.77 -45.67 -0.73
C ARG A 162 8.06 -44.55 -1.48
N HIS A 163 7.94 -44.70 -2.81
CA HIS A 163 7.19 -43.81 -3.71
C HIS A 163 5.70 -43.72 -3.36
N ASP A 164 5.04 -44.86 -3.11
CA ASP A 164 3.60 -44.92 -2.87
C ASP A 164 3.22 -44.22 -1.57
N ILE A 165 4.08 -44.38 -0.56
CA ILE A 165 3.96 -43.74 0.75
C ILE A 165 4.14 -42.23 0.64
N LEU A 166 5.17 -41.77 -0.06
CA LEU A 166 5.39 -40.35 -0.34
C LEU A 166 4.19 -39.73 -1.06
N ARG A 167 3.68 -40.39 -2.11
CA ARG A 167 2.55 -39.91 -2.89
C ARG A 167 1.26 -39.82 -2.07
N LEU A 168 1.03 -40.79 -1.19
CA LEU A 168 -0.15 -40.82 -0.32
C LEU A 168 -0.12 -39.67 0.70
N VAL A 169 1.01 -39.47 1.38
CA VAL A 169 1.17 -38.44 2.41
C VAL A 169 1.15 -37.05 1.80
N VAL A 170 1.95 -36.81 0.75
CA VAL A 170 1.99 -35.53 0.05
C VAL A 170 0.65 -35.22 -0.62
N GLY A 171 -0.04 -36.22 -1.16
CA GLY A 171 -1.37 -36.04 -1.75
C GLY A 171 -2.43 -35.63 -0.73
N HIS A 172 -2.41 -36.20 0.47
CA HIS A 172 -3.28 -35.78 1.58
C HIS A 172 -2.95 -34.36 2.04
N ALA A 173 -1.67 -34.07 2.22
CA ALA A 173 -1.18 -32.74 2.58
C ALA A 173 -1.61 -31.69 1.53
N ALA A 174 -1.43 -31.99 0.25
CA ALA A 174 -1.80 -31.12 -0.86
C ALA A 174 -3.30 -30.80 -0.88
N LYS A 175 -4.18 -31.79 -0.60
CA LYS A 175 -5.63 -31.54 -0.49
C LYS A 175 -5.96 -30.58 0.63
N LEU A 176 -5.34 -30.77 1.81
CA LEU A 176 -5.56 -29.91 2.97
C LEU A 176 -5.08 -28.48 2.71
N ILE A 177 -3.90 -28.34 2.09
CA ILE A 177 -3.32 -27.06 1.67
C ILE A 177 -4.23 -26.37 0.66
N LEU A 178 -4.70 -27.08 -0.38
CA LEU A 178 -5.60 -26.54 -1.39
C LEU A 178 -6.91 -26.05 -0.77
N SER A 179 -7.55 -26.84 0.09
CA SER A 179 -8.79 -26.43 0.75
C SER A 179 -8.59 -25.23 1.66
N GLY A 180 -7.52 -25.22 2.46
CA GLY A 180 -7.20 -24.09 3.33
C GLY A 180 -6.89 -22.81 2.55
N THR A 181 -6.16 -22.95 1.44
CA THR A 181 -5.82 -21.84 0.54
C THR A 181 -7.06 -21.24 -0.09
N LEU A 182 -7.98 -22.07 -0.61
CA LEU A 182 -9.23 -21.61 -1.21
C LEU A 182 -10.11 -20.87 -0.21
N ILE A 183 -10.28 -21.43 1.00
CA ILE A 183 -11.05 -20.80 2.08
C ILE A 183 -10.40 -19.48 2.50
N GLY A 184 -9.08 -19.47 2.67
CA GLY A 184 -8.32 -18.28 3.03
C GLY A 184 -8.43 -17.17 1.96
N LEU A 185 -8.35 -17.52 0.67
CA LEU A 185 -8.52 -16.57 -0.43
C LEU A 185 -9.93 -15.98 -0.44
N ALA A 186 -10.96 -16.82 -0.27
CA ALA A 186 -12.34 -16.38 -0.23
C ALA A 186 -12.58 -15.41 0.95
N PHE A 187 -12.05 -15.75 2.13
CA PHE A 187 -12.15 -14.90 3.32
C PHE A 187 -11.41 -13.57 3.12
N ALA A 188 -10.18 -13.62 2.62
CA ALA A 188 -9.40 -12.42 2.35
C ALA A 188 -10.09 -11.50 1.33
N PHE A 189 -10.62 -12.05 0.24
CA PHE A 189 -11.36 -11.27 -0.75
C PHE A 189 -12.62 -10.62 -0.15
N ALA A 190 -13.37 -11.35 0.68
CA ALA A 190 -14.55 -10.82 1.35
C ALA A 190 -14.19 -9.68 2.32
N THR A 191 -13.14 -9.85 3.13
CA THR A 191 -12.68 -8.82 4.06
C THR A 191 -12.13 -7.59 3.33
N THR A 192 -11.33 -7.79 2.28
CA THR A 192 -10.82 -6.67 1.46
C THR A 192 -11.97 -5.90 0.80
N HIS A 193 -13.01 -6.59 0.34
CA HIS A 193 -14.19 -5.95 -0.23
C HIS A 193 -14.96 -5.12 0.80
N LEU A 194 -15.16 -5.66 2.01
CA LEU A 194 -15.82 -4.95 3.10
C LEU A 194 -15.02 -3.72 3.56
N LEU A 195 -13.70 -3.84 3.64
CA LEU A 195 -12.81 -2.72 3.99
C LEU A 195 -12.76 -1.66 2.89
N ALA A 196 -12.76 -2.05 1.61
CA ALA A 196 -12.82 -1.11 0.49
C ALA A 196 -14.13 -0.32 0.45
N ALA A 197 -15.23 -0.90 0.94
CA ALA A 197 -16.49 -0.18 1.09
C ALA A 197 -16.45 0.90 2.20
N MET A 198 -15.53 0.78 3.16
CA MET A 198 -15.34 1.73 4.28
C MET A 198 -14.21 2.74 4.01
N LEU A 199 -13.16 2.35 3.28
CA LEU A 199 -12.02 3.20 2.92
C LEU A 199 -12.08 3.59 1.43
N TYR A 200 -12.45 4.85 1.17
CA TYR A 200 -12.36 5.45 -0.17
C TYR A 200 -10.94 5.30 -0.76
N HIS A 201 -10.86 4.85 -2.03
CA HIS A 201 -9.65 4.83 -2.88
C HIS A 201 -8.52 3.82 -2.57
N VAL A 202 -8.72 2.80 -1.72
CA VAL A 202 -7.77 1.65 -1.71
C VAL A 202 -8.14 0.70 -2.85
N SER A 203 -7.28 0.59 -3.86
CA SER A 203 -7.50 -0.31 -4.98
C SER A 203 -7.64 -1.76 -4.45
N PRO A 204 -8.82 -2.41 -4.52
CA PRO A 204 -9.12 -3.61 -3.74
C PRO A 204 -8.41 -4.89 -4.22
N ARG A 205 -7.55 -4.81 -5.24
CA ARG A 205 -7.06 -5.97 -5.99
C ARG A 205 -5.58 -5.83 -6.36
N ASP A 206 -4.72 -5.81 -5.35
CA ASP A 206 -3.31 -6.07 -5.61
C ASP A 206 -3.09 -7.58 -5.81
N LEU A 207 -3.34 -8.04 -7.03
CA LEU A 207 -3.25 -9.43 -7.42
C LEU A 207 -1.83 -9.99 -7.23
N SER A 208 -0.82 -9.11 -7.27
CA SER A 208 0.59 -9.50 -7.08
C SER A 208 0.86 -9.94 -5.64
N THR A 209 0.32 -9.20 -4.65
CA THR A 209 0.46 -9.54 -3.23
C THR A 209 -0.26 -10.84 -2.90
N PHE A 210 -1.49 -11.05 -3.40
CA PHE A 210 -2.21 -12.30 -3.23
C PHE A 210 -1.44 -13.49 -3.81
N ALA A 211 -0.99 -13.38 -5.07
CA ALA A 211 -0.22 -14.44 -5.72
C ALA A 211 1.07 -14.76 -4.95
N PHE A 212 1.82 -13.74 -4.52
CA PHE A 212 3.05 -13.91 -3.78
C PHE A 212 2.83 -14.66 -2.45
N VAL A 213 1.88 -14.21 -1.63
CA VAL A 213 1.60 -14.84 -0.32
C VAL A 213 1.12 -16.28 -0.48
N THR A 214 0.24 -16.55 -1.45
CA THR A 214 -0.24 -17.91 -1.73
C THR A 214 0.90 -18.83 -2.16
N VAL A 215 1.80 -18.37 -3.04
CA VAL A 215 2.96 -19.16 -3.48
C VAL A 215 3.91 -19.45 -2.32
N VAL A 216 4.21 -18.44 -1.49
CA VAL A 216 5.11 -18.60 -0.34
C VAL A 216 4.55 -19.60 0.68
N LEU A 217 3.28 -19.44 1.09
CA LEU A 217 2.65 -20.37 2.03
C LEU A 217 2.53 -21.79 1.46
N GLY A 218 2.19 -21.91 0.17
CA GLY A 218 2.14 -23.20 -0.53
C GLY A 218 3.50 -23.89 -0.55
N ALA A 219 4.57 -23.16 -0.87
CA ALA A 219 5.94 -23.67 -0.84
C ALA A 219 6.34 -24.14 0.57
N ILE A 220 6.05 -23.34 1.60
CA ILE A 220 6.35 -23.69 3.00
C ILE A 220 5.60 -24.96 3.42
N ALA A 221 4.31 -25.05 3.08
CA ALA A 221 3.50 -26.22 3.42
C ALA A 221 3.98 -27.50 2.72
N LEU A 222 4.40 -27.40 1.45
CA LEU A 222 5.01 -28.52 0.73
C LEU A 222 6.32 -28.96 1.38
N VAL A 223 7.22 -28.01 1.69
CA VAL A 223 8.49 -28.28 2.38
C VAL A 223 8.23 -28.92 3.75
N ALA A 224 7.29 -28.40 4.52
CA ALA A 224 6.87 -28.91 5.82
C ALA A 224 6.32 -30.35 5.75
N SER A 225 5.64 -30.72 4.67
CA SER A 225 5.16 -32.09 4.46
C SER A 225 6.26 -33.04 3.98
N TYR A 226 7.20 -32.54 3.16
CA TYR A 226 8.22 -33.36 2.52
C TYR A 226 9.39 -33.73 3.46
N ILE A 227 9.87 -32.78 4.28
CA ILE A 227 11.01 -33.00 5.19
C ILE A 227 10.76 -34.13 6.21
N PRO A 228 9.68 -34.13 7.02
CA PRO A 228 9.44 -35.21 7.97
C PRO A 228 9.14 -36.55 7.26
N THR A 229 8.39 -36.54 6.16
CA THR A 229 8.08 -37.76 5.39
C THR A 229 9.35 -38.42 4.85
N SER A 230 10.27 -37.62 4.29
CA SER A 230 11.54 -38.14 3.78
C SER A 230 12.48 -38.63 4.90
N ARG A 231 12.43 -38.05 6.10
CA ARG A 231 13.11 -38.58 7.29
C ARG A 231 12.58 -39.96 7.68
N VAL A 232 11.25 -40.12 7.77
CA VAL A 232 10.60 -41.40 8.13
C VAL A 232 10.94 -42.52 7.15
N ILE A 233 10.98 -42.21 5.86
CA ILE A 233 11.30 -43.18 4.80
C ILE A 233 12.78 -43.61 4.80
N ARG A 234 13.68 -42.74 5.30
CA ARG A 234 15.12 -43.01 5.36
C ARG A 234 15.53 -43.73 6.65
N THR A 235 14.79 -43.55 7.75
CA THR A 235 14.98 -44.32 8.97
C THR A 235 14.53 -45.77 8.77
N ASP A 236 15.34 -46.71 9.22
CA ASP A 236 15.13 -48.15 9.05
C ASP A 236 13.79 -48.57 9.69
N PRO A 237 12.85 -49.21 8.96
CA PRO A 237 11.52 -49.59 9.47
C PRO A 237 11.57 -50.43 10.75
N MET A 238 12.65 -51.17 10.93
CA MET A 238 12.92 -52.00 12.12
C MET A 238 13.07 -51.19 13.41
N LEU A 239 13.63 -49.96 13.36
CA LEU A 239 13.81 -49.11 14.54
C LEU A 239 12.49 -48.45 14.99
N ALA A 240 11.54 -48.28 14.08
CA ALA A 240 10.22 -47.71 14.39
C ALA A 240 9.32 -48.68 15.19
N LEU A 241 9.59 -49.99 15.14
CA LEU A 241 8.86 -51.01 15.88
C LEU A 241 9.44 -51.28 17.28
N THR A 242 10.64 -50.78 17.59
CA THR A 242 11.31 -51.04 18.88
C THR A 242 11.18 -49.92 19.91
N HIS A 243 10.68 -48.73 19.54
CA HIS A 243 10.38 -47.66 20.50
C HIS A 243 8.92 -47.72 20.98
N THR A 244 8.64 -48.76 21.78
CA THR A 244 7.61 -48.68 22.82
C THR A 244 8.30 -48.38 24.15
N ALA A 245 8.23 -47.12 24.57
CA ALA A 245 8.23 -46.68 25.97
C ALA A 245 7.63 -45.28 26.03
#